data_AF-M6VIC2-F1
#
_entry.id   AF-M6VIC2-F1
#
_cell.length_a   1.000
_cell.length_b   1.000
_cell.length_c   1.000
_cell.angle_alpha   90.00
_cell.angle_beta   90.00
_cell.angle_gamma   90.00
#
_symmetry.space_group_name_H-M   'P 1'
#
loop_
_entity.id
_entity.type
_entity.pdbx_description
1 polymer ?
#
loop_
_entity_poly.entity_id
_entity_poly.type
_entity_poly.pdbx_seq_one_letter_code
_entity_poly.pdbx_strand_id
1 'polypeptide(L)'
;MNYESLYKQGKFPRTKTILEKIALAAKDSWSHNVLSAKPSWWGKMAMSNKSGGGGGILIKEIPGGYRVFHPNKGRYNYMAVIEKGRPRYDMRPALLGGSRARMGKNGPYVIVPITKNEDGTPLSFKKNSINSVIIKTGSFKEENAHGQLVTRNKYKYRQDPGMTRQGNVFLREQTYKNGTVQRSLVKFVVVNERSRDFFQAAIPAQKVFSGVKEDVKKAIKSKQLKKAVALDTKDLIKELLSKKRK
;
A
#
# COMPACT_ATOMS: atom_id res chain seq x y z
N MET A 1 -2.79 40.71 17.91
CA MET A 1 -3.41 39.59 17.15
C MET A 1 -2.33 38.87 16.35
N ASN A 2 -2.26 37.54 16.45
CA ASN A 2 -1.34 36.72 15.64
C ASN A 2 -2.04 36.33 14.31
N TYR A 3 -1.31 36.28 13.20
CA TYR A 3 -1.78 35.78 11.90
C TYR A 3 -2.49 34.42 11.99
N GLU A 4 -2.00 33.47 12.79
CA GLU A 4 -2.64 32.18 12.99
C GLU A 4 -4.03 32.30 13.64
N SER A 5 -4.20 33.21 14.59
CA SER A 5 -5.51 33.45 15.21
C SER A 5 -6.50 34.05 14.21
N LEU A 6 -6.06 34.99 13.37
CA LEU A 6 -6.87 35.60 12.33
C LEU A 6 -7.25 34.59 11.24
N TYR A 7 -6.32 33.71 10.88
CA TYR A 7 -6.56 32.62 9.94
C TYR A 7 -7.58 31.62 10.48
N LYS A 8 -7.47 31.21 11.76
CA LYS A 8 -8.46 30.34 12.42
C LYS A 8 -9.84 31.00 12.52
N GLN A 9 -9.89 32.31 12.71
CA GLN A 9 -11.12 33.12 12.72
C GLN A 9 -11.73 33.32 11.31
N GLY A 10 -11.16 32.72 10.26
CA GLY A 10 -11.72 32.77 8.92
C GLY A 10 -11.51 34.11 8.20
N LYS A 11 -10.55 34.94 8.64
CA LYS A 11 -10.28 36.26 8.04
C LYS A 11 -9.57 36.22 6.69
N PHE A 12 -9.08 35.04 6.28
CA PHE A 12 -8.39 34.83 5.01
C PHE A 12 -9.06 33.73 4.17
N PRO A 13 -10.34 33.88 3.77
CA PRO A 13 -11.09 32.80 3.14
C PRO A 13 -10.50 32.40 1.78
N ARG A 14 -10.08 33.36 0.95
CA ARG A 14 -9.55 33.08 -0.40
C ARG A 14 -8.19 32.40 -0.32
N THR A 15 -7.35 32.89 0.59
CA THR A 15 -6.03 32.31 0.89
C THR A 15 -6.18 30.88 1.39
N LYS A 16 -7.13 30.63 2.31
CA LYS A 16 -7.43 29.30 2.83
C LYS A 16 -7.82 28.33 1.72
N THR A 17 -8.76 28.70 0.85
CA THR A 17 -9.18 27.84 -0.27
C THR A 17 -8.03 27.48 -1.21
N ILE A 18 -7.13 28.41 -1.52
CA ILE A 18 -5.98 28.12 -2.39
C ILE A 18 -4.98 27.21 -1.68
N LEU A 19 -4.68 27.46 -0.40
CA LEU A 19 -3.79 26.60 0.38
C LEU A 19 -4.33 25.17 0.50
N GLU A 20 -5.65 25.01 0.69
CA GLU A 20 -6.32 23.70 0.70
C GLU A 20 -6.17 22.98 -0.65
N LYS A 21 -6.35 23.69 -1.77
CA LYS A 21 -6.13 23.12 -3.12
C LYS A 21 -4.68 22.66 -3.31
N ILE A 22 -3.71 23.46 -2.86
CA ILE A 22 -2.28 23.10 -2.92
C ILE A 22 -2.00 21.87 -2.06
N ALA A 23 -2.56 21.81 -0.84
CA ALA A 23 -2.39 20.68 0.07
C ALA A 23 -3.00 19.39 -0.49
N LEU A 24 -4.19 19.47 -1.12
CA LEU A 24 -4.84 18.34 -1.75
C LEU A 24 -4.05 17.84 -2.96
N ALA A 25 -3.60 18.74 -3.85
CA ALA A 25 -2.76 18.37 -4.99
C ALA A 25 -1.44 17.71 -4.54
N ALA A 26 -0.81 18.23 -3.50
CA ALA A 26 0.41 17.64 -2.92
C ALA A 26 0.15 16.24 -2.34
N LYS A 27 -0.96 16.05 -1.62
CA LYS A 27 -1.39 14.75 -1.10
C LYS A 27 -1.62 13.75 -2.23
N ASP A 28 -2.32 14.16 -3.29
CA ASP A 28 -2.70 13.28 -4.38
C ASP A 28 -1.47 12.89 -5.23
N SER A 29 -0.61 13.87 -5.55
CA SER A 29 0.67 13.62 -6.22
C SER A 29 1.55 12.67 -5.41
N TRP A 30 1.72 12.95 -4.11
CA TRP A 30 2.47 12.07 -3.22
C TRP A 30 1.87 10.65 -3.17
N SER A 31 0.54 10.55 -2.99
CA SER A 31 -0.15 9.25 -2.88
C SER A 31 -0.03 8.44 -4.16
N HIS A 32 -0.23 9.07 -5.31
CA HIS A 32 -0.11 8.43 -6.62
C HIS A 32 1.30 7.86 -6.82
N ASN A 33 2.34 8.67 -6.62
CA ASN A 33 3.73 8.29 -6.83
C ASN A 33 4.21 7.19 -5.87
N VAL A 34 3.72 7.19 -4.63
CA VAL A 34 4.05 6.15 -3.65
C VAL A 34 3.32 4.84 -3.93
N LEU A 35 2.07 4.91 -4.40
CA LEU A 35 1.27 3.74 -4.74
C LEU A 35 1.71 3.09 -6.05
N SER A 36 2.17 3.87 -7.02
CA SER A 36 2.70 3.36 -8.29
C SER A 36 4.03 2.62 -8.11
N ALA A 37 4.92 3.13 -7.25
CA ALA A 37 6.21 2.53 -6.93
C ALA A 37 6.14 1.36 -5.93
N LYS A 38 4.92 0.91 -5.60
CA LYS A 38 4.70 -0.08 -4.56
C LYS A 38 5.10 -1.48 -5.04
N PRO A 39 6.10 -2.16 -4.42
CA PRO A 39 6.40 -3.54 -4.77
C PRO A 39 5.23 -4.44 -4.36
N SER A 40 5.22 -5.61 -4.98
CA SER A 40 4.22 -6.64 -4.75
C SER A 40 4.08 -6.97 -3.26
N TRP A 41 2.93 -7.56 -2.89
CA TRP A 41 2.70 -7.99 -1.51
C TRP A 41 3.80 -8.95 -1.02
N TRP A 42 4.26 -9.86 -1.89
CA TRP A 42 5.35 -10.78 -1.60
C TRP A 42 6.71 -10.07 -1.47
N GLY A 43 6.98 -9.09 -2.32
CA GLY A 43 8.13 -8.20 -2.17
C GLY A 43 8.14 -7.51 -0.81
N LYS A 44 7.00 -6.98 -0.36
CA LYS A 44 6.86 -6.38 0.98
C LYS A 44 7.08 -7.38 2.11
N MET A 45 6.50 -8.58 1.99
CA MET A 45 6.66 -9.62 3.01
C MET A 45 8.11 -10.11 3.09
N ALA A 46 8.82 -10.22 1.96
CA ALA A 46 10.24 -10.53 1.91
C ALA A 46 11.13 -9.40 2.47
N MET A 47 10.59 -8.20 2.68
CA MET A 47 11.32 -7.10 3.34
C MET A 47 11.06 -7.02 4.85
N SER A 48 10.07 -7.74 5.36
CA SER A 48 9.69 -7.68 6.77
C SER A 48 9.74 -9.06 7.42
N ASN A 49 10.78 -9.30 8.22
CA ASN A 49 10.97 -10.57 8.92
C ASN A 49 10.06 -10.75 10.16
N LYS A 50 9.12 -9.83 10.43
CA LYS A 50 8.14 -9.95 11.55
C LYS A 50 6.71 -9.59 11.14
N SER A 51 5.75 -10.25 11.79
CA SER A 51 4.31 -9.98 11.72
C SER A 51 4.03 -8.52 12.10
N GLY A 52 3.35 -7.77 11.24
CA GLY A 52 3.06 -6.33 11.41
C GLY A 52 3.79 -5.40 10.44
N GLY A 53 4.82 -5.86 9.74
CA GLY A 53 5.55 -5.04 8.77
C GLY A 53 4.93 -5.07 7.37
N GLY A 54 3.77 -4.48 7.21
CA GLY A 54 3.24 -4.10 5.91
C GLY A 54 2.88 -2.64 5.98
N GLY A 55 3.83 -1.76 5.64
CA GLY A 55 3.69 -0.30 5.72
C GLY A 55 2.32 0.18 5.23
N GLY A 56 1.42 0.36 6.19
CA GLY A 56 0.20 1.11 5.98
C GLY A 56 0.64 2.56 5.87
N ILE A 57 0.00 3.27 4.96
CA ILE A 57 0.08 4.73 4.89
C ILE A 57 -1.23 5.19 5.45
N LEU A 58 -1.20 5.89 6.58
CA LEU A 58 -2.37 6.59 7.07
C LEU A 58 -2.17 8.07 6.81
N ILE A 59 -3.24 8.73 6.38
CA ILE A 59 -3.26 10.16 6.11
C ILE A 59 -4.27 10.75 7.09
N LYS A 60 -3.82 11.62 7.99
CA LYS A 60 -4.68 12.32 8.96
C LYS A 60 -4.75 13.78 8.57
N GLU A 61 -5.94 14.35 8.61
CA GLU A 61 -6.13 15.77 8.41
C GLU A 61 -5.57 16.58 9.59
N ILE A 62 -4.92 17.70 9.30
CA ILE A 62 -4.39 18.66 10.27
C ILE A 62 -4.79 20.07 9.83
N PRO A 63 -4.80 21.08 10.73
CA PRO A 63 -5.07 22.46 10.33
C PRO A 63 -4.14 22.90 9.20
N GLY A 64 -4.72 23.24 8.04
CA GLY A 64 -3.97 23.67 6.86
C GLY A 64 -3.39 22.54 5.99
N GLY A 65 -3.71 21.26 6.22
CA GLY A 65 -3.30 20.19 5.30
C GLY A 65 -3.44 18.77 5.84
N TYR A 66 -2.52 17.89 5.43
CA TYR A 66 -2.53 16.47 5.79
C TYR A 66 -1.19 16.05 6.38
N ARG A 67 -1.24 15.25 7.46
CA ARG A 67 -0.09 14.55 8.02
C ARG A 67 -0.13 13.09 7.58
N VAL A 68 0.89 12.67 6.85
CA VAL A 68 1.12 11.26 6.51
C VAL A 68 1.83 10.58 7.68
N PHE A 69 1.25 9.51 8.21
CA PHE A 69 1.81 8.72 9.31
C PHE A 69 1.84 7.23 8.96
N HIS A 70 2.83 6.54 9.53
CA HIS A 70 3.10 5.13 9.25
C HIS A 70 2.77 4.34 10.52
N PRO A 71 1.56 3.77 10.66
CA PRO A 71 1.14 3.07 11.89
C PRO A 71 2.03 1.87 12.21
N ASN A 72 2.63 1.26 11.20
CA ASN A 72 3.47 0.10 11.37
C ASN A 72 4.91 0.53 11.64
N LYS A 73 5.28 0.61 12.93
CA LYS A 73 6.67 0.65 13.42
C LYS A 73 7.38 -0.71 13.24
N GLY A 74 7.21 -1.35 12.08
CA GLY A 74 8.08 -2.46 11.72
C GLY A 74 9.51 -1.95 11.56
N ARG A 75 10.53 -2.79 11.82
CA ARG A 75 11.95 -2.43 11.64
C ARG A 75 12.29 -1.94 10.22
N TYR A 76 11.39 -2.12 9.25
CA TYR A 76 11.63 -1.83 7.84
C TYR A 76 10.85 -0.60 7.36
N ASN A 77 11.56 0.52 7.16
CA ASN A 77 10.97 1.77 6.65
C ASN A 77 10.78 1.70 5.15
N TYR A 78 9.58 1.30 4.75
CA TYR A 78 9.20 1.13 3.36
C TYR A 78 9.27 2.41 2.52
N MET A 79 8.96 3.57 3.11
CA MET A 79 9.08 4.85 2.41
C MET A 79 10.54 5.20 2.12
N ALA A 80 11.45 4.92 3.06
CA ALA A 80 12.87 5.13 2.82
C ALA A 80 13.38 4.31 1.63
N VAL A 81 12.82 3.11 1.41
CA VAL A 81 13.15 2.27 0.25
C VAL A 81 12.59 2.82 -1.05
N ILE A 82 11.36 3.34 -1.07
CA ILE A 82 10.81 4.01 -2.26
C ILE A 82 11.64 5.25 -2.59
N GLU A 83 12.03 6.02 -1.58
CA GLU A 83 12.76 7.27 -1.77
C GLU A 83 14.19 7.05 -2.24
N LYS A 84 14.92 6.14 -1.60
CA LYS A 84 16.32 5.84 -1.93
C LYS A 84 16.47 4.82 -3.05
N GLY A 85 15.40 4.10 -3.37
CA GLY A 85 15.43 2.91 -4.21
C GLY A 85 16.03 1.70 -3.49
N ARG A 86 15.99 0.56 -4.18
CA ARG A 86 16.64 -0.68 -3.77
C ARG A 86 17.00 -1.51 -5.01
N PRO A 87 18.21 -2.07 -5.10
CA PRO A 87 18.55 -3.00 -6.17
C PRO A 87 17.67 -4.26 -6.11
N ARG A 88 17.68 -5.03 -7.21
CA ARG A 88 17.07 -6.37 -7.26
C ARG A 88 17.57 -7.21 -6.09
N TYR A 89 16.68 -7.93 -5.43
CA TYR A 89 17.05 -8.76 -4.26
C TYR A 89 16.35 -10.11 -4.29
N ASP A 90 17.06 -11.12 -3.78
CA ASP A 90 16.54 -12.47 -3.62
C ASP A 90 15.53 -12.50 -2.47
N MET A 91 14.30 -12.95 -2.76
CA MET A 91 13.26 -13.05 -1.75
C MET A 91 13.35 -14.36 -0.95
N ARG A 92 14.06 -15.39 -1.43
CA ARG A 92 14.07 -16.74 -0.83
C ARG A 92 14.48 -16.71 0.65
N PRO A 93 15.60 -16.09 1.06
CA PRO A 93 16.04 -16.14 2.46
C PRO A 93 14.99 -15.57 3.40
N ALA A 94 14.34 -14.47 3.00
CA ALA A 94 13.31 -13.83 3.81
C ALA A 94 11.99 -14.63 3.87
N LEU A 95 11.62 -15.30 2.77
CA LEU A 95 10.42 -16.14 2.75
C LEU A 95 10.61 -17.41 3.59
N LEU A 96 11.75 -18.09 3.42
CA LEU A 96 12.08 -19.33 4.13
C LEU A 96 12.39 -19.06 5.62
N GLY A 97 12.98 -17.91 5.94
CA GLY A 97 13.19 -17.45 7.32
C GLY A 97 11.91 -16.92 8.01
N GLY A 98 10.80 -16.81 7.29
CA GLY A 98 9.55 -16.26 7.81
C GLY A 98 8.67 -17.28 8.52
N SER A 99 7.72 -16.80 9.33
CA SER A 99 6.74 -17.64 10.05
C SER A 99 5.77 -18.43 9.14
N ARG A 100 5.78 -18.12 7.84
CA ARG A 100 4.99 -18.81 6.81
C ARG A 100 5.68 -20.05 6.26
N ALA A 101 6.98 -20.22 6.50
CA ALA A 101 7.71 -21.40 6.08
C ALA A 101 7.20 -22.64 6.83
N ARG A 102 7.09 -23.73 6.09
CA ARG A 102 6.73 -25.06 6.55
C ARG A 102 7.97 -25.94 6.48
N MET A 103 8.06 -26.94 7.36
CA MET A 103 9.08 -27.96 7.23
C MET A 103 8.56 -29.08 6.32
N GLY A 104 9.32 -29.44 5.29
CA GLY A 104 9.05 -30.57 4.42
C GLY A 104 10.19 -31.58 4.45
N LYS A 105 10.03 -32.72 3.75
CA LYS A 105 11.07 -33.75 3.66
C LYS A 105 12.41 -33.23 3.12
N ASN A 106 12.36 -32.20 2.28
CA ASN A 106 13.52 -31.59 1.61
C ASN A 106 13.86 -30.20 2.19
N GLY A 107 13.54 -29.95 3.46
CA GLY A 107 13.81 -28.69 4.15
C GLY A 107 12.65 -27.67 4.10
N PRO A 108 12.93 -26.42 4.50
CA PRO A 108 11.93 -25.36 4.57
C PRO A 108 11.34 -25.00 3.20
N TYR A 109 10.02 -24.77 3.16
CA TYR A 109 9.33 -24.31 1.96
C TYR A 109 8.18 -23.36 2.29
N VAL A 110 7.82 -22.49 1.33
CA VAL A 110 6.68 -21.57 1.41
C VAL A 110 5.78 -21.76 0.20
N ILE A 111 4.47 -21.77 0.42
CA ILE A 111 3.47 -21.76 -0.64
C ILE A 111 3.04 -20.31 -0.90
N VAL A 112 3.26 -19.85 -2.13
CA VAL A 112 3.03 -18.49 -2.60
C VAL A 112 1.84 -18.50 -3.58
N PRO A 113 0.66 -17.99 -3.20
CA PRO A 113 -0.39 -17.62 -4.14
C PRO A 113 0.06 -16.50 -5.09
N ILE A 114 -0.10 -16.73 -6.39
CA ILE A 114 0.09 -15.77 -7.48
C ILE A 114 -1.20 -15.67 -8.31
N THR A 115 -1.46 -14.50 -8.90
CA THR A 115 -2.68 -14.20 -9.67
C THR A 115 -2.39 -13.98 -11.16
N LYS A 116 -1.18 -14.31 -11.60
CA LYS A 116 -0.71 -14.16 -12.98
C LYS A 116 0.01 -15.43 -13.42
N ASN A 117 0.04 -15.65 -14.72
CA ASN A 117 0.87 -16.66 -15.39
C ASN A 117 2.34 -16.25 -15.38
N GLU A 118 3.21 -17.17 -15.81
CA GLU A 118 4.66 -16.97 -15.90
C GLU A 118 5.03 -15.87 -16.92
N ASP A 119 4.24 -15.75 -17.99
CA ASP A 119 4.32 -14.68 -18.99
C ASP A 119 3.74 -13.32 -18.51
N GLY A 120 3.26 -13.25 -17.26
CA GLY A 120 2.66 -12.05 -16.67
C GLY A 120 1.20 -11.82 -17.03
N THR A 121 0.57 -12.66 -17.85
CA THR A 121 -0.85 -12.54 -18.19
C THR A 121 -1.77 -12.90 -17.01
N PRO A 122 -2.99 -12.33 -16.91
CA PRO A 122 -3.94 -12.70 -15.87
C PRO A 122 -4.39 -14.16 -15.98
N LEU A 123 -4.62 -14.80 -14.83
CA LEU A 123 -5.25 -16.12 -14.80
C LEU A 123 -6.68 -16.04 -15.35
N SER A 124 -7.06 -16.98 -16.21
CA SER A 124 -8.40 -17.02 -16.79
C SER A 124 -8.81 -18.44 -17.16
N PHE A 125 -10.12 -18.71 -17.20
CA PHE A 125 -10.65 -20.01 -17.66
C PHE A 125 -10.27 -20.35 -19.11
N LYS A 126 -9.98 -19.33 -19.95
CA LYS A 126 -9.56 -19.54 -21.35
C LYS A 126 -8.09 -19.94 -21.49
N LYS A 127 -7.23 -19.43 -20.60
CA LYS A 127 -5.77 -19.63 -20.68
C LYS A 127 -5.24 -20.66 -19.68
N ASN A 128 -6.09 -21.17 -18.79
CA ASN A 128 -5.66 -22.03 -17.70
C ASN A 128 -6.65 -23.15 -17.44
N SER A 129 -6.13 -24.36 -17.23
CA SER A 129 -6.89 -25.48 -16.69
C SER A 129 -7.12 -25.25 -15.19
N ILE A 130 -8.39 -25.05 -14.82
CA ILE A 130 -8.77 -24.87 -13.43
C ILE A 130 -8.91 -26.24 -12.78
N ASN A 131 -8.19 -26.45 -11.69
CA ASN A 131 -8.17 -27.71 -10.96
C ASN A 131 -9.45 -27.87 -10.14
N SER A 132 -9.69 -26.94 -9.21
CA SER A 132 -10.85 -27.00 -8.32
C SER A 132 -11.18 -25.64 -7.71
N VAL A 133 -12.36 -25.54 -7.09
CA VAL A 133 -12.66 -24.48 -6.13
C VAL A 133 -11.89 -24.76 -4.84
N ILE A 134 -11.32 -23.72 -4.22
CA ILE A 134 -10.72 -23.76 -2.89
C ILE A 134 -11.50 -22.84 -1.95
N ILE A 135 -12.03 -23.42 -0.88
CA ILE A 135 -12.91 -22.75 0.09
C ILE A 135 -12.25 -22.80 1.46
N LYS A 136 -11.98 -21.64 2.07
CA LYS A 136 -11.48 -21.60 3.45
C LYS A 136 -12.60 -21.98 4.40
N THR A 137 -12.41 -23.04 5.18
CA THR A 137 -13.42 -23.56 6.12
C THR A 137 -13.06 -23.35 7.58
N GLY A 138 -11.83 -22.96 7.87
CA GLY A 138 -11.42 -22.66 9.24
C GLY A 138 -9.93 -22.41 9.34
N SER A 139 -9.39 -22.59 10.53
CA SER A 139 -7.96 -22.54 10.80
C SER A 139 -7.54 -23.52 11.88
N PHE A 140 -6.29 -23.95 11.86
CA PHE A 140 -5.69 -24.85 12.84
C PHE A 140 -4.29 -24.35 13.22
N LYS A 141 -3.72 -24.88 14.31
CA LYS A 141 -2.34 -24.59 14.74
C LYS A 141 -1.41 -25.68 14.22
N GLU A 142 -0.26 -25.27 13.71
CA GLU A 142 0.79 -26.16 13.20
C GLU A 142 2.14 -25.52 13.51
N GLU A 143 3.17 -26.32 13.76
CA GLU A 143 4.53 -25.82 13.85
C GLU A 143 5.04 -25.37 12.47
N ASN A 144 5.80 -24.27 12.46
CA ASN A 144 6.47 -23.79 11.26
C ASN A 144 7.87 -24.40 11.11
N ALA A 145 8.60 -24.01 10.06
CA ALA A 145 9.98 -24.47 9.82
C ALA A 145 10.98 -24.12 10.94
N HIS A 146 10.59 -23.28 11.90
CA HIS A 146 11.42 -22.76 13.00
C HIS A 146 10.90 -23.21 14.37
N GLY A 147 10.03 -24.23 14.43
CA GLY A 147 9.49 -24.78 15.68
C GLY A 147 8.44 -23.89 16.38
N GLN A 148 7.91 -22.87 15.70
CA GLN A 148 6.91 -21.97 16.29
C GLN A 148 5.49 -22.37 15.88
N LEU A 149 4.58 -22.42 16.86
CA LEU A 149 3.16 -22.66 16.61
C LEU A 149 2.51 -21.46 15.91
N VAL A 150 2.00 -21.70 14.70
CA VAL A 150 1.37 -20.67 13.86
C VAL A 150 0.00 -21.11 13.40
N THR A 151 -0.88 -20.13 13.17
CA THR A 151 -2.23 -20.39 12.65
C THR A 151 -2.16 -20.62 11.14
N ARG A 152 -2.75 -21.71 10.67
CA ARG A 152 -2.86 -22.11 9.26
C ARG A 152 -4.32 -22.21 8.86
N ASN A 153 -4.61 -21.95 7.58
CA ASN A 153 -5.96 -22.06 7.06
C ASN A 153 -6.29 -23.51 6.72
N LYS A 154 -7.50 -23.95 7.07
CA LYS A 154 -8.09 -25.22 6.62
C LYS A 154 -8.92 -24.94 5.37
N TYR A 155 -8.78 -25.79 4.37
CA TYR A 155 -9.46 -25.65 3.09
C TYR A 155 -10.29 -26.89 2.77
N LYS A 156 -11.44 -26.69 2.12
CA LYS A 156 -12.17 -27.73 1.38
C LYS A 156 -12.04 -27.45 -0.11
N TYR A 157 -12.07 -28.53 -0.89
CA TYR A 157 -12.00 -28.46 -2.34
C TYR A 157 -13.32 -28.94 -2.91
N ARG A 158 -13.86 -28.21 -3.89
CA ARG A 158 -15.11 -28.56 -4.59
C ARG A 158 -14.86 -28.55 -6.10
N GLN A 159 -15.56 -29.42 -6.80
CA GLN A 159 -15.52 -29.52 -8.26
C GLN A 159 -16.79 -28.88 -8.82
N ASP A 160 -16.61 -27.81 -9.58
CA ASP A 160 -17.70 -27.17 -10.33
C ASP A 160 -17.57 -27.56 -11.82
N PRO A 161 -18.65 -27.49 -12.62
CA PRO A 161 -18.60 -27.82 -14.05
C PRO A 161 -17.50 -27.04 -14.81
N GLY A 162 -16.78 -27.73 -15.70
CA GLY A 162 -15.65 -27.17 -16.45
C GLY A 162 -14.30 -27.19 -15.73
N MET A 163 -14.22 -27.77 -14.51
CA MET A 163 -12.96 -28.00 -13.82
C MET A 163 -12.39 -29.38 -14.12
N THR A 164 -11.06 -29.47 -14.17
CA THR A 164 -10.36 -30.64 -14.74
C THR A 164 -9.77 -31.56 -13.68
N ARG A 165 -9.79 -31.19 -12.39
CA ARG A 165 -8.99 -31.83 -11.30
C ARG A 165 -7.48 -31.86 -11.54
N GLN A 166 -7.04 -31.26 -12.64
CA GLN A 166 -5.68 -31.27 -13.12
C GLN A 166 -5.22 -29.81 -13.27
N GLY A 167 -3.92 -29.59 -13.16
CA GLY A 167 -3.34 -28.25 -13.18
C GLY A 167 -3.17 -27.60 -11.81
N ASN A 168 -2.62 -26.39 -11.83
CA ASN A 168 -2.12 -25.66 -10.66
C ASN A 168 -2.89 -24.37 -10.35
N VAL A 169 -4.00 -24.12 -11.06
CA VAL A 169 -4.87 -22.96 -10.87
C VAL A 169 -6.15 -23.37 -10.14
N PHE A 170 -6.54 -22.59 -9.14
CA PHE A 170 -7.69 -22.81 -8.29
C PHE A 170 -8.63 -21.61 -8.33
N LEU A 171 -9.93 -21.86 -8.22
CA LEU A 171 -10.93 -20.83 -8.01
C LEU A 171 -11.12 -20.62 -6.51
N ARG A 172 -10.63 -19.51 -5.98
CA ARG A 172 -10.76 -19.17 -4.56
C ARG A 172 -12.08 -18.48 -4.29
N GLU A 173 -12.90 -19.07 -3.42
CA GLU A 173 -14.12 -18.46 -2.90
C GLU A 173 -13.85 -17.74 -1.58
N GLN A 174 -14.36 -16.53 -1.49
CA GLN A 174 -14.36 -15.73 -0.26
C GLN A 174 -15.77 -15.19 -0.02
N THR A 175 -16.40 -15.67 1.06
CA THR A 175 -17.68 -15.15 1.54
C THR A 175 -17.44 -13.92 2.40
N TYR A 176 -18.06 -12.80 2.03
CA TYR A 176 -18.03 -11.56 2.81
C TYR A 176 -19.13 -11.54 3.87
N LYS A 177 -19.01 -10.61 4.83
CA LYS A 177 -19.97 -10.47 5.94
C LYS A 177 -21.41 -10.20 5.47
N ASN A 178 -21.57 -9.64 4.28
CA ASN A 178 -22.85 -9.36 3.64
C ASN A 178 -23.41 -10.57 2.85
N GLY A 179 -22.81 -11.77 2.98
CA GLY A 179 -23.21 -12.97 2.27
C GLY A 179 -22.74 -13.06 0.81
N THR A 180 -22.17 -11.98 0.25
CA THR A 180 -21.65 -12.01 -1.13
C THR A 180 -20.44 -12.93 -1.23
N VAL A 181 -20.44 -13.83 -2.20
CA VAL A 181 -19.32 -14.71 -2.51
C VAL A 181 -18.53 -14.11 -3.68
N GLN A 182 -17.27 -13.75 -3.42
CA GLN A 182 -16.35 -13.37 -4.49
C GLN A 182 -15.48 -14.56 -4.87
N ARG A 183 -15.38 -14.78 -6.18
CA ARG A 183 -14.52 -15.79 -6.79
C ARG A 183 -13.31 -15.14 -7.43
N SER A 184 -12.12 -15.68 -7.18
CA SER A 184 -10.85 -15.18 -7.74
C SER A 184 -9.95 -16.34 -8.13
N LEU A 185 -9.32 -16.28 -9.30
CA LEU A 185 -8.38 -17.31 -9.73
C LEU A 185 -7.01 -17.10 -9.07
N VAL A 186 -6.40 -18.20 -8.61
CA VAL A 186 -5.09 -18.20 -7.98
C VAL A 186 -4.30 -19.43 -8.39
N LYS A 187 -3.00 -19.25 -8.66
CA LYS A 187 -2.03 -20.34 -8.84
C LYS A 187 -1.14 -20.39 -7.61
N PHE A 188 -0.75 -21.59 -7.18
CA PHE A 188 0.19 -21.74 -6.06
C PHE A 188 1.56 -22.15 -6.59
N VAL A 189 2.59 -21.43 -6.14
CA VAL A 189 3.98 -21.77 -6.41
C VAL A 189 4.65 -22.13 -5.10
N VAL A 190 5.46 -23.18 -5.10
CA VAL A 190 6.25 -23.58 -3.94
C VAL A 190 7.65 -23.00 -4.09
N VAL A 191 8.08 -22.26 -3.07
CA VAL A 191 9.44 -21.72 -2.96
C VAL A 191 10.18 -22.52 -1.90
N ASN A 192 11.35 -23.05 -2.24
CA ASN A 192 12.26 -23.76 -1.35
C ASN A 192 13.71 -23.30 -1.63
N GLU A 193 14.67 -23.90 -0.94
CA GLU A 193 16.09 -23.55 -1.07
C GLU A 193 16.65 -23.77 -2.50
N ARG A 194 16.08 -24.73 -3.23
CA ARG A 194 16.50 -25.09 -4.60
C ARG A 194 15.81 -24.23 -5.67
N SER A 195 14.75 -23.49 -5.33
CA SER A 195 14.07 -22.60 -6.26
C SER A 195 15.05 -21.55 -6.80
N ARG A 196 15.05 -21.32 -8.11
CA ARG A 196 15.84 -20.27 -8.77
C ARG A 196 14.95 -19.08 -9.15
N ASP A 197 15.57 -17.96 -9.46
CA ASP A 197 14.93 -16.78 -10.05
C ASP A 197 13.77 -16.14 -9.25
N PHE A 198 13.69 -16.39 -7.94
CA PHE A 198 12.67 -15.81 -7.07
C PHE A 198 13.09 -14.43 -6.52
N PHE A 199 13.29 -13.48 -7.43
CA PHE A 199 13.75 -12.13 -7.12
C PHE A 199 12.61 -11.12 -7.13
N GLN A 200 12.65 -10.17 -6.21
CA GLN A 200 11.89 -8.94 -6.36
C GLN A 200 12.68 -8.02 -7.30
N ALA A 201 12.00 -7.48 -8.31
CA ALA A 201 12.58 -6.50 -9.22
C ALA A 201 13.12 -5.27 -8.45
N ALA A 202 14.09 -4.58 -9.04
CA ALA A 202 14.62 -3.36 -8.48
C ALA A 202 13.51 -2.32 -8.25
N ILE A 203 13.61 -1.59 -7.15
CA ILE A 203 12.73 -0.47 -6.83
C ILE A 203 13.54 0.79 -7.18
N PRO A 204 13.24 1.49 -8.28
CA PRO A 204 13.96 2.71 -8.61
C PRO A 204 13.67 3.80 -7.57
N ALA A 205 14.67 4.63 -7.30
CA ALA A 205 14.55 5.77 -6.39
C ALA A 205 13.54 6.78 -6.96
N GLN A 206 12.42 6.95 -6.28
CA GLN A 206 11.33 7.81 -6.78
C GLN A 206 11.50 9.28 -6.42
N LYS A 207 12.28 9.58 -5.37
CA LYS A 207 12.49 10.96 -4.91
C LYS A 207 11.18 11.75 -4.71
N VAL A 208 10.12 11.08 -4.25
CA VAL A 208 8.73 11.62 -4.21
C VAL A 208 8.67 12.86 -3.33
N PHE A 209 9.27 12.81 -2.13
CA PHE A 209 9.27 13.96 -1.23
C PHE A 209 9.93 15.19 -1.83
N SER A 210 11.06 15.04 -2.52
CA SER A 210 11.71 16.19 -3.16
C SER A 210 10.88 16.75 -4.30
N GLY A 211 10.27 15.90 -5.13
CA GLY A 211 9.38 16.35 -6.21
C GLY A 211 8.20 17.15 -5.68
N VAL A 212 7.45 16.56 -4.73
CA VAL A 212 6.28 17.22 -4.11
C VAL A 212 6.68 18.50 -3.38
N LYS A 213 7.84 18.54 -2.73
CA LYS A 213 8.33 19.75 -2.06
C LYS A 213 8.59 20.88 -3.06
N GLU A 214 9.16 20.59 -4.22
CA GLU A 214 9.39 21.60 -5.26
C GLU A 214 8.08 22.07 -5.88
N ASP A 215 7.12 21.18 -6.11
CA ASP A 215 5.78 21.54 -6.62
C ASP A 215 5.05 22.45 -5.63
N VAL A 216 5.08 22.12 -4.34
CA VAL A 216 4.49 22.95 -3.28
C VAL A 216 5.18 24.31 -3.19
N LYS A 217 6.53 24.36 -3.25
CA LYS A 217 7.27 25.63 -3.26
C LYS A 217 6.87 26.52 -4.43
N LYS A 218 6.72 25.96 -5.63
CA LYS A 218 6.26 26.69 -6.82
C LYS A 218 4.83 27.19 -6.61
N ALA A 219 3.94 26.35 -6.09
CA ALA A 219 2.54 26.69 -5.86
C ALA A 219 2.36 27.80 -4.81
N ILE A 220 3.13 27.78 -3.73
CA ILE A 220 3.12 28.84 -2.70
C ILE A 220 3.65 30.17 -3.26
N LYS A 221 4.56 30.14 -4.23
CA LYS A 221 5.05 31.35 -4.91
C LYS A 221 4.14 31.83 -6.05
N SER A 222 3.04 31.13 -6.32
CA SER A 222 2.15 31.44 -7.44
C SER A 222 1.56 32.85 -7.35
N LYS A 223 1.37 33.49 -8.52
CA LYS A 223 0.68 34.78 -8.63
C LYS A 223 -0.73 34.71 -8.03
N GLN A 224 -1.38 33.55 -8.15
CA GLN A 224 -2.73 33.32 -7.64
C GLN A 224 -2.79 33.39 -6.11
N LEU A 225 -1.87 32.70 -5.40
CA LEU A 225 -1.83 32.77 -3.94
C LEU A 225 -1.49 34.20 -3.48
N LYS A 226 -0.50 34.84 -4.09
CA LYS A 226 -0.13 36.24 -3.78
C LYS A 226 -1.32 37.19 -3.93
N LYS A 227 -2.10 37.05 -5.01
CA LYS A 227 -3.31 37.85 -5.24
C LYS A 227 -4.38 37.61 -4.17
N ALA A 228 -4.59 36.36 -3.76
CA ALA A 228 -5.55 36.04 -2.70
C ALA A 228 -5.15 36.62 -1.34
N VAL A 229 -3.86 36.52 -0.98
CA VAL A 229 -3.34 37.15 0.25
C VAL A 229 -3.56 38.65 0.23
N ALA A 230 -3.25 39.32 -0.89
CA ALA A 230 -3.43 40.76 -1.02
C ALA A 230 -4.91 41.19 -0.86
N LEU A 231 -5.83 40.44 -1.46
CA LEU A 231 -7.27 40.71 -1.36
C LEU A 231 -7.80 40.49 0.06
N ASP A 232 -7.47 39.36 0.68
CA ASP A 232 -7.92 39.07 2.05
C ASP A 232 -7.33 40.08 3.05
N THR A 233 -6.07 40.51 2.86
CA THR A 233 -5.44 41.54 3.69
C THR A 233 -6.14 42.89 3.53
N LYS A 234 -6.51 43.26 2.29
CA LYS A 234 -7.26 44.50 2.02
C LYS A 234 -8.62 44.49 2.71
N ASP A 235 -9.33 43.35 2.68
CA ASP A 235 -10.63 43.20 3.34
C ASP A 235 -10.48 43.27 4.87
N LEU A 236 -9.44 42.65 5.43
CA LEU A 236 -9.14 42.74 6.85
C LEU A 236 -8.85 44.19 7.29
N ILE A 237 -8.06 44.94 6.51
CA ILE A 237 -7.77 46.35 6.80
C ILE A 237 -9.05 47.17 6.80
N LYS A 238 -9.94 46.96 5.82
CA LYS A 238 -11.25 47.65 5.78
C LYS A 238 -12.10 47.35 7.00
N GLU A 239 -12.15 46.09 7.46
CA GLU A 239 -12.88 45.70 8.67
C GLU A 239 -12.29 46.36 9.93
N LEU A 240 -10.96 46.43 10.04
CA LEU A 240 -10.30 47.09 11.18
C LEU A 240 -10.54 48.60 11.19
N LEU A 241 -10.51 49.24 10.02
CA LEU A 241 -10.79 50.68 9.88
C LEU A 241 -12.26 51.01 10.19
N SER A 242 -13.21 50.17 9.79
CA SER A 242 -14.62 50.40 10.10
C SER A 242 -14.91 50.23 11.60
N LYS A 243 -14.24 49.29 12.28
CA LYS A 243 -14.33 49.14 13.74
C LYS A 243 -13.72 50.30 14.52
N LYS A 244 -12.74 51.01 13.96
CA LYS A 244 -12.12 52.18 14.61
C LYS A 244 -12.95 53.47 14.43
N ARG A 245 -13.86 53.50 13.46
CA ARG A 245 -14.78 54.62 13.19
C ARG A 245 -16.10 54.52 13.97
N LYS A 246 -16.34 53.39 14.63
CA LYS A 246 -17.38 53.21 15.65
C LYS A 246 -16.74 53.32 17.03
#